data_AF-A0A7K3H2V2-F1
#
_entry.id   AF-A0A7K3H2V2-F1
#
_cell.length_a   1.000
_cell.length_b   1.000
_cell.length_c   1.000
_cell.angle_alpha   90.00
_cell.angle_beta   90.00
_cell.angle_gamma   90.00
#
_symmetry.space_group_name_H-M   'P 1'
#
loop_
_entity.id
_entity.type
_entity.pdbx_description
1 polymer ?
#
loop_
_entity_poly.entity_id
_entity_poly.type
_entity_poly.pdbx_seq_one_letter_code
_entity_poly.pdbx_strand_id
1 'polypeptide(L)'
;MTGQRLEVRETAPVHLPGESADSSAGHTQETFARLLADVIHVEQVHPDSHFFNDLGADSLVMAHFCARVRKRPDLPPVSMRDIYRHPSVGALTAALAHPPT
;
A
#
# COMPACT_ATOMS: atom_id res chain seq x y z
N MET A 1 -11.83 -55.56 8.51
CA MET A 1 -12.42 -54.41 9.22
C MET A 1 -11.47 -53.24 9.00
N THR A 2 -11.68 -52.48 7.92
CA THR A 2 -12.27 -51.11 7.97
C THR A 2 -11.29 -50.16 8.68
N GLY A 3 -10.47 -49.34 8.02
CA GLY A 3 -10.78 -48.44 6.92
C GLY A 3 -11.40 -47.16 7.48
N GLN A 4 -10.62 -46.10 7.74
CA GLN A 4 -11.11 -44.75 7.49
C GLN A 4 -9.97 -43.73 7.37
N ARG A 5 -9.98 -43.08 6.20
CA ARG A 5 -9.30 -41.85 5.84
C ARG A 5 -9.90 -40.69 6.65
N LEU A 6 -9.06 -39.83 7.24
CA LEU A 6 -9.51 -38.53 7.73
C LEU A 6 -9.02 -37.45 6.77
N GLU A 7 -9.94 -37.01 5.93
CA GLU A 7 -9.86 -35.73 5.22
C GLU A 7 -9.95 -34.61 6.26
N VAL A 8 -8.88 -33.82 6.38
CA VAL A 8 -8.99 -32.48 6.95
C VAL A 8 -9.28 -31.51 5.81
N ARG A 9 -10.59 -31.43 5.59
CA ARG A 9 -11.40 -30.40 4.95
C ARG A 9 -10.63 -29.11 4.65
N GLU A 10 -10.53 -28.87 3.35
CA GLU A 10 -10.39 -27.57 2.72
C GLU A 10 -11.35 -26.55 3.35
N THR A 11 -10.79 -25.52 3.99
CA THR A 11 -11.52 -24.30 4.29
C THR A 11 -11.05 -23.23 3.33
N ALA A 12 -11.75 -23.14 2.20
CA ALA A 12 -11.73 -21.93 1.39
C ALA A 12 -12.16 -20.74 2.26
N PRO A 13 -11.49 -19.58 2.20
CA PRO A 13 -11.92 -18.42 2.94
C PRO A 13 -13.27 -17.95 2.41
N VAL A 14 -14.22 -17.82 3.34
CA VAL A 14 -15.55 -17.24 3.14
C VAL A 14 -15.34 -15.76 2.80
N HIS A 15 -15.57 -15.37 1.54
CA HIS A 15 -15.50 -13.97 1.13
C HIS A 15 -16.79 -13.24 1.53
N LEU A 16 -16.68 -12.31 2.47
CA LEU A 16 -17.71 -11.37 2.85
C LEU A 16 -17.74 -10.20 1.84
N PRO A 17 -18.93 -9.77 1.37
CA PRO A 17 -19.06 -8.57 0.55
C PRO A 17 -18.82 -7.33 1.43
N GLY A 18 -17.54 -6.96 1.54
CA GLY A 18 -17.00 -5.86 2.35
C GLY A 18 -15.47 -5.87 2.42
N GLU A 19 -14.82 -7.01 2.18
CA GLU A 19 -13.37 -7.18 2.33
C GLU A 19 -12.53 -6.62 1.17
N SER A 20 -13.13 -6.36 0.00
CA SER A 20 -12.35 -6.03 -1.22
C SER A 20 -11.74 -4.63 -1.21
N ALA A 21 -12.42 -3.65 -0.60
CA ALA A 21 -11.91 -2.28 -0.52
C ALA A 21 -10.77 -2.17 0.50
N ASP A 22 -10.95 -2.77 1.69
CA ASP A 22 -9.96 -2.79 2.77
C ASP A 22 -8.70 -3.57 2.35
N SER A 23 -8.89 -4.70 1.65
CA SER A 23 -7.78 -5.51 1.14
C SER A 23 -6.98 -4.80 0.02
N SER A 24 -7.67 -4.09 -0.88
CA SER A 24 -7.01 -3.33 -1.97
C SER A 24 -6.26 -2.11 -1.43
N ALA A 25 -6.86 -1.39 -0.48
CA ALA A 25 -6.22 -0.27 0.20
C ALA A 25 -5.00 -0.75 1.01
N GLY A 26 -5.12 -1.85 1.76
CA GLY A 26 -4.01 -2.47 2.48
C GLY A 26 -2.87 -2.90 1.55
N HIS A 27 -3.18 -3.53 0.42
CA HIS A 27 -2.19 -3.92 -0.59
C HIS A 27 -1.49 -2.71 -1.23
N THR A 28 -2.24 -1.65 -1.53
CA THR A 28 -1.70 -0.40 -2.08
C THR A 28 -0.76 0.27 -1.07
N GLN A 29 -1.16 0.33 0.20
CA GLN A 29 -0.37 0.88 1.29
C GLN A 29 0.96 0.12 1.46
N GLU A 30 0.92 -1.22 1.51
CA GLU A 30 2.13 -2.03 1.64
C GLU A 30 3.07 -1.82 0.44
N THR A 31 2.51 -1.78 -0.77
CA THR A 31 3.29 -1.57 -2.00
C THR A 31 3.94 -0.18 -2.02
N PHE A 32 3.21 0.86 -1.62
CA PHE A 32 3.77 2.21 -1.51
C PHE A 32 4.87 2.28 -0.45
N ALA A 33 4.67 1.68 0.72
CA ALA A 33 5.68 1.63 1.77
C ALA A 33 6.97 0.96 1.30
N ARG A 34 6.85 -0.18 0.58
CA ARG A 34 8.01 -0.88 0.00
C ARG A 34 8.70 -0.05 -1.07
N LEU A 35 7.95 0.54 -2.01
CA LEU A 35 8.53 1.40 -3.04
C LEU A 35 9.26 2.60 -2.45
N LEU A 36 8.72 3.18 -1.38
CA LEU A 36 9.35 4.31 -0.70
C LEU A 36 10.61 3.87 0.07
N ALA A 37 10.57 2.74 0.77
CA ALA A 37 11.73 2.16 1.44
C ALA A 37 12.89 1.93 0.46
N ASP A 38 12.60 1.41 -0.73
CA ASP A 38 13.59 1.20 -1.78
C ASP A 38 14.14 2.50 -2.40
N VAL A 39 13.44 3.64 -2.24
CA VAL A 39 13.89 4.95 -2.73
C VAL A 39 14.77 5.64 -1.69
N ILE A 40 14.43 5.52 -0.40
CA ILE A 40 15.18 6.14 0.70
C ILE A 40 16.25 5.22 1.32
N HIS A 41 16.39 4.00 0.80
CA HIS A 41 17.39 3.01 1.21
C HIS A 41 17.29 2.58 2.69
N VAL A 42 16.08 2.30 3.15
CA VAL A 42 15.81 1.73 4.49
C VAL A 42 15.14 0.37 4.35
N GLU A 43 15.13 -0.43 5.43
CA GLU A 43 14.47 -1.74 5.41
C GLU A 43 12.95 -1.63 5.31
N GLN A 44 12.35 -0.71 6.09
CA GLN A 44 10.90 -0.57 6.21
C GLN A 44 10.52 0.88 6.46
N VAL A 45 9.35 1.28 5.96
CA VAL A 45 8.72 2.59 6.22
C VAL A 45 7.43 2.35 6.99
N HIS A 46 7.27 3.00 8.13
CA HIS A 46 6.02 2.93 8.88
C HIS A 46 4.93 3.72 8.14
N PRO A 47 3.68 3.21 8.03
CA PRO A 47 2.62 3.86 7.26
C PRO A 47 2.32 5.31 7.68
N ASP A 48 2.50 5.59 8.98
CA ASP A 48 2.23 6.89 9.59
C ASP A 48 3.45 7.83 9.62
N SER A 49 4.63 7.37 9.19
CA SER A 49 5.81 8.24 9.15
C SER A 49 5.61 9.38 8.17
N HIS A 50 5.84 10.60 8.64
CA HIS A 50 5.74 11.79 7.81
C HIS A 50 6.91 11.85 6.82
N PHE A 51 6.63 11.95 5.52
CA PHE A 51 7.63 11.90 4.45
C PHE A 51 8.77 12.89 4.67
N PHE A 52 8.44 14.15 4.98
CA PHE A 52 9.43 15.22 5.10
C PHE A 52 10.07 15.29 6.51
N ASN A 53 9.26 15.23 7.57
CA ASN A 53 9.74 15.45 8.95
C ASN A 53 10.39 14.21 9.56
N ASP A 54 9.83 13.01 9.32
CA ASP A 54 10.30 11.78 9.98
C ASP A 54 11.26 11.00 9.07
N LEU A 55 10.95 10.90 7.78
CA LEU A 55 11.79 10.17 6.82
C LEU A 55 12.88 11.04 6.19
N GLY A 56 12.86 12.36 6.41
CA GLY A 56 13.82 13.30 5.83
C GLY A 56 13.77 13.33 4.29
N ALA A 57 12.67 12.90 3.68
CA ALA A 57 12.54 12.92 2.22
C ALA A 57 12.43 14.36 1.72
N ASP A 58 12.95 14.61 0.52
CA ASP A 58 12.79 15.87 -0.20
C ASP A 58 11.93 15.69 -1.47
N SER A 59 11.80 16.77 -2.24
CA SER A 59 11.06 16.75 -3.50
C SER A 59 11.64 15.79 -4.54
N LEU A 60 12.96 15.59 -4.58
CA LEU A 60 13.62 14.71 -5.53
C LEU A 60 13.35 13.24 -5.17
N VAL A 61 13.49 12.90 -3.89
CA VAL A 61 13.11 11.59 -3.35
C VAL A 61 11.64 11.29 -3.69
N MET A 62 10.73 12.24 -3.44
CA MET A 62 9.32 12.06 -3.75
C MET A 62 9.03 12.00 -5.25
N ALA A 63 9.77 12.71 -6.09
CA ALA A 63 9.69 12.59 -7.54
C ALA A 63 10.11 11.20 -8.02
N HIS A 64 11.17 10.61 -7.45
CA HIS A 64 11.59 9.24 -7.72
C HIS A 64 10.53 8.22 -7.29
N PHE A 65 9.94 8.41 -6.10
CA PHE A 65 8.80 7.60 -5.65
C PHE A 65 7.64 7.65 -6.66
N CYS A 66 7.20 8.84 -7.07
CA CYS A 66 6.15 9.01 -8.08
C CYS A 66 6.51 8.32 -9.41
N ALA A 67 7.77 8.42 -9.85
CA ALA A 67 8.24 7.79 -11.07
C ALA A 67 8.20 6.25 -10.99
N ARG A 68 8.46 5.66 -9.82
CA ARG A 68 8.33 4.21 -9.61
C ARG A 68 6.87 3.78 -9.58
N VAL A 69 6.00 4.53 -8.91
CA VAL A 69 4.54 4.26 -8.90
C VAL A 69 3.98 4.26 -10.33
N ARG A 70 4.37 5.22 -11.18
CA ARG A 70 3.91 5.27 -12.59
C ARG A 70 4.28 4.04 -13.44
N LYS A 71 5.27 3.25 -13.03
CA LYS A 71 5.66 2.01 -13.71
C LYS A 71 4.79 0.81 -13.29
N ARG A 72 3.88 1.00 -12.34
CA ARG A 72 3.01 -0.02 -11.75
C ARG A 72 1.56 0.28 -12.14
N PRO A 73 1.02 -0.32 -13.23
CA PRO A 73 -0.34 -0.06 -13.69
C PRO A 73 -1.41 -0.59 -12.72
N ASP A 74 -1.00 -1.43 -11.77
CA ASP A 74 -1.79 -1.96 -10.66
C ASP A 74 -2.00 -0.93 -9.52
N LEU A 75 -1.29 0.20 -9.54
CA LEU A 75 -1.35 1.21 -8.48
C LEU A 75 -2.04 2.50 -8.92
N PRO A 76 -2.75 3.19 -8.01
CA PRO A 76 -3.29 4.50 -8.32
C PRO A 76 -2.16 5.52 -8.59
N PRO A 77 -2.37 6.46 -9.53
CA PRO A 77 -1.38 7.47 -9.82
C PRO A 77 -1.18 8.41 -8.62
N VAL A 78 0.08 8.76 -8.35
CA VAL A 78 0.45 9.70 -7.31
C VAL A 78 1.02 10.97 -7.95
N SER A 79 0.53 12.14 -7.54
CA SER A 79 1.10 13.43 -7.89
C SER A 79 1.84 14.04 -6.68
N MET A 80 2.77 14.97 -6.95
CA MET A 80 3.42 15.74 -5.88
C MET A 80 2.42 16.54 -5.05
N ARG A 81 1.30 16.97 -5.64
CA ARG A 81 0.22 17.65 -4.91
C ARG A 81 -0.38 16.74 -3.84
N ASP A 82 -0.59 15.47 -4.17
CA ASP A 82 -1.17 14.49 -3.23
C ASP A 82 -0.19 14.20 -2.09
N ILE A 83 1.11 14.08 -2.40
CA ILE A 83 2.18 13.89 -1.40
C ILE A 83 2.23 15.03 -0.39
N TYR A 84 2.13 16.28 -0.84
CA TYR A 84 2.12 17.42 0.09
C TYR A 84 0.84 17.50 0.91
N ARG A 85 -0.30 17.07 0.35
CA ARG A 85 -1.60 17.09 1.05
C ARG A 85 -1.74 15.93 2.04
N HIS A 86 -1.09 14.81 1.77
CA HIS A 86 -1.18 13.57 2.52
C HIS A 86 0.23 13.01 2.78
N PRO A 87 1.01 13.63 3.68
CA PRO A 87 2.45 13.40 3.79
C PRO A 87 2.83 12.13 4.57
N SER A 88 2.03 11.06 4.48
CA SER A 88 2.36 9.72 4.98
C SER A 88 1.76 8.66 4.06
N VAL A 89 2.27 7.42 4.08
CA VAL A 89 1.77 6.37 3.19
C VAL A 89 0.30 6.07 3.48
N GLY A 90 -0.06 5.95 4.77
CA GLY A 90 -1.44 5.68 5.18
C GLY A 90 -2.40 6.79 4.76
N ALA A 91 -2.04 8.05 4.99
CA ALA A 91 -2.86 9.19 4.59
C ALA A 91 -2.99 9.28 3.06
N LEU A 92 -1.91 9.03 2.33
CA LEU A 92 -1.89 9.08 0.86
C LEU A 92 -2.78 8.00 0.27
N THR A 93 -2.65 6.75 0.75
CA THR A 93 -3.47 5.64 0.27
C THR A 93 -4.95 5.87 0.59
N ALA A 94 -5.29 6.34 1.79
CA ALA A 94 -6.67 6.65 2.16
C ALA A 94 -7.29 7.73 1.26
N ALA A 95 -6.53 8.77 0.92
CA ALA A 95 -6.99 9.83 0.04
C ALA A 95 -7.22 9.36 -1.41
N LEU A 96 -6.43 8.40 -1.88
CA LEU A 96 -6.54 7.85 -3.24
C LEU A 96 -7.64 6.77 -3.35
N ALA A 97 -8.04 6.14 -2.24
CA ALA A 97 -9.16 5.21 -2.19
C ALA A 97 -10.52 5.88 -2.43
N HIS A 98 -10.62 7.18 -2.14
CA HIS A 98 -11.82 7.99 -2.33
C HIS A 98 -11.49 9.27 -3.13
N PRO A 99 -11.28 9.17 -4.46
CA PRO A 99 -11.03 10.36 -5.26
C PRO A 99 -12.21 11.35 -5.12
N PRO A 100 -11.95 12.65 -4.89
CA PRO A 100 -13.03 13.64 -4.82
C PRO A 100 -13.80 13.64 -6.15
N THR A 101 -15.12 13.53 -6.05
CA THR A 101 -16.08 13.55 -7.17
C THR A 101 -16.10 14.89 -7.89
#